data_AF-A0A0C3HCX2-F1
#
_entry.id   AF-A0A0C3HCX2-F1
#
_cell.length_a   1.000
_cell.length_b   1.000
_cell.length_c   1.000
_cell.angle_alpha   90.00
_cell.angle_beta   90.00
_cell.angle_gamma   90.00
#
_symmetry.space_group_name_H-M   'P 1'
#
loop_
_entity.id
_entity.type
_entity.pdbx_description
1 polymer ?
#
loop_
_entity_poly.entity_id
_entity_poly.type
_entity_poly.pdbx_seq_one_letter_code
_entity_poly.pdbx_strand_id
1 'polypeptide(L)' 'LWIYAICINQGDDVERSHQVLLMRDIYANDTRVLAWIGKPDSLSGLALIHLSVLLRTTEL' A
#
# COMPACT_ATOMS: atom_id res chain seq x y z
N LEU A 1 2.03 8.31 -11.71
CA LEU A 1 1.74 6.92 -11.32
C LEU A 1 2.93 6.41 -10.53
N TRP A 2 2.74 6.09 -9.25
CA TRP A 2 3.80 5.60 -8.37
C TRP A 2 3.47 4.15 -7.96
N ILE A 3 4.43 3.24 -8.10
CA ILE A 3 4.28 1.83 -7.78
C ILE A 3 5.44 1.45 -6.86
N TYR A 4 5.18 1.33 -5.56
CA TYR A 4 6.24 1.14 -4.55
C TYR A 4 7.23 0.02 -4.88
N ALA A 5 6.73 -1.09 -5.45
CA ALA A 5 7.55 -2.25 -5.80
C ALA A 5 8.51 -2.01 -6.97
N ILE A 6 8.31 -0.94 -7.75
CA ILE A 6 9.14 -0.55 -8.89
C ILE A 6 9.96 0.69 -8.56
N CYS A 7 9.36 1.67 -7.88
CA CYS A 7 9.99 2.95 -7.60
C CYS A 7 10.95 2.93 -6.42
N ILE A 8 10.88 1.92 -5.54
CA ILE A 8 11.76 1.78 -4.38
C ILE A 8 12.71 0.61 -4.61
N ASN A 9 14.01 0.85 -4.51
CA ASN A 9 14.98 -0.22 -4.39
C ASN A 9 14.86 -0.91 -3.03
N GLN A 10 14.23 -2.09 -3.02
CA GLN A 10 14.02 -2.86 -1.80
C GLN A 10 15.32 -3.42 -1.19
N GLY A 11 16.43 -3.44 -1.96
CA GLY A 11 17.73 -3.93 -1.51
C GLY A 11 18.66 -2.84 -0.95
N ASP A 12 18.27 -1.57 -1.01
CA ASP A 12 19.00 -0.45 -0.41
C ASP A 12 18.19 0.14 0.74
N ASP A 13 18.63 -0.15 1.97
CA ASP A 13 17.95 0.31 3.18
C ASP A 13 17.95 1.85 3.29
N VAL A 14 18.99 2.53 2.81
CA VAL A 14 19.11 3.99 2.88
C VAL A 14 18.11 4.63 1.93
N GLU A 15 18.06 4.18 0.68
CA GLU A 15 17.07 4.65 -0.29
C GLU A 15 15.65 4.33 0.19
N ARG A 16 15.42 3.08 0.60
CA ARG A 16 14.10 2.61 1.05
C ARG A 16 13.59 3.45 2.22
N SER A 17 14.42 3.74 3.22
CA SER A 17 14.01 4.59 4.35
C SER A 17 13.62 5.99 3.89
N HIS A 18 14.36 6.60 2.95
CA HIS A 18 13.97 7.89 2.39
C HIS A 18 12.66 7.83 1.59
N GLN A 19 12.49 6.81 0.75
CA GLN A 19 11.27 6.64 -0.05
C GLN A 19 10.03 6.37 0.83
N VAL A 20 10.17 5.56 1.89
CA VAL A 20 9.10 5.27 2.84
C VAL A 20 8.63 6.53 3.56
N LEU A 21 9.55 7.46 3.90
CA LEU A 21 9.17 8.74 4.51
C LEU A 21 8.32 9.61 3.56
N LEU A 22 8.54 9.52 2.25
CA LEU A 22 7.78 10.25 1.23
C LEU A 22 6.38 9.65 0.99
N MET A 23 6.13 8.39 1.38
CA MET A 23 4.85 7.72 1.14
C MET A 23 3.67 8.45 1.77
N ARG A 24 3.87 9.10 2.93
CA ARG A 24 2.83 9.93 3.56
C ARG A 24 2.34 11.01 2.60
N ASP A 25 3.28 11.73 2.00
CA ASP A 25 2.96 12.87 1.13
C ASP A 25 2.42 12.39 -0.22
N ILE A 26 2.93 11.27 -0.76
CA ILE A 26 2.39 10.65 -1.98
C ILE A 26 0.93 10.25 -1.77
N TYR A 27 0.62 9.50 -0.70
CA TYR A 27 -0.74 9.07 -0.41
C TYR A 27 -1.69 10.22 -0.07
N ALA A 28 -1.20 11.27 0.58
CA ALA A 28 -2.01 12.45 0.89
C ALA A 28 -2.39 13.26 -0.35
N ASN A 29 -1.55 13.26 -1.38
CA ASN A 29 -1.77 14.03 -2.61
C ASN A 29 -2.41 13.22 -3.74
N ASP A 30 -2.48 11.89 -3.61
CA ASP A 30 -3.10 11.03 -4.62
C ASP A 30 -4.62 10.96 -4.46
N THR A 31 -5.33 11.15 -5.57
CA THR A 31 -6.81 11.06 -5.59
C THR A 31 -7.33 9.62 -5.43
N ARG A 32 -6.49 8.62 -5.73
CA ARG A 32 -6.82 7.20 -5.62
C ARG A 32 -5.54 6.40 -5.36
N VAL A 33 -5.62 5.47 -4.43
CA VAL A 33 -4.57 4.48 -4.16
C VAL A 33 -5.08 3.10 -4.55
N LEU A 34 -4.26 2.34 -5.29
CA LEU A 34 -4.54 0.96 -5.67
C LEU A 34 -3.57 0.04 -4.94
N ALA A 35 -4.11 -0.92 -4.18
CA ALA A 35 -3.34 -1.92 -3.47
C ALA A 35 -3.48 -3.28 -4.17
N TRP A 36 -2.34 -3.89 -4.55
CA TRP A 36 -2.29 -5.27 -4.98
C TRP A 36 -1.91 -6.17 -3.80
N ILE A 37 -2.78 -7.10 -3.44
CA ILE A 37 -2.62 -8.00 -2.28
C ILE A 37 -2.17 -9.42 -2.67
N GLY A 38 -1.75 -9.62 -3.92
CA GLY A 38 -1.34 -10.93 -4.44
C GLY A 38 -2.35 -11.56 -5.40
N LYS A 39 -2.10 -12.81 -5.77
CA LYS A 39 -3.04 -13.62 -6.57
C LYS A 39 -4.13 -14.19 -5.65
N PRO A 40 -5.34 -14.44 -6.17
CA PRO A 40 -6.38 -15.12 -5.40
C PRO A 40 -5.90 -16.48 -4.88
N ASP A 41 -6.21 -16.75 -3.62
CA ASP A 41 -6.01 -18.00 -2.91
C ASP A 41 -7.27 -18.35 -2.09
N SER A 42 -7.23 -19.44 -1.33
CA SER A 42 -8.35 -19.91 -0.51
C SER A 42 -8.75 -18.93 0.61
N LEU A 43 -7.87 -17.98 0.98
CA LEU A 43 -8.09 -17.02 2.06
C LEU A 43 -8.43 -15.62 1.55
N SER A 44 -8.26 -15.35 0.26
CA SER A 44 -8.42 -14.03 -0.35
C SER A 44 -9.79 -13.42 -0.11
N GLY A 45 -10.87 -14.22 -0.16
CA GLY A 45 -12.22 -13.75 0.14
C GLY A 45 -12.36 -13.27 1.59
N LEU A 46 -11.82 -14.03 2.54
CA LEU A 46 -11.83 -13.68 3.96
C LEU A 46 -10.98 -12.43 4.23
N ALA A 47 -9.77 -12.37 3.64
CA ALA A 47 -8.88 -11.23 3.76
C ALA A 47 -9.53 -9.93 3.25
N LEU A 48 -10.21 -9.98 2.09
CA LEU A 48 -10.93 -8.82 1.54
C LEU A 48 -12.09 -8.36 2.42
N ILE A 49 -12.83 -9.28 3.04
CA ILE A 49 -13.89 -8.93 4.00
C ILE A 49 -13.29 -8.19 5.19
N HIS A 50 -12.23 -8.72 5.81
CA HIS A 50 -11.56 -8.08 6.95
C HIS A 50 -10.96 -6.72 6.58
N LEU A 51 -10.30 -6.62 5.42
CA LEU A 51 -9.80 -5.35 4.88
C LEU A 51 -10.93 -4.33 4.72
N SER A 52 -12.10 -4.74 4.21
CA SER A 52 -13.24 -3.84 4.05
C SER A 52 -13.80 -3.31 5.38
N VAL A 53 -13.63 -4.06 6.48
CA VAL A 53 -14.02 -3.61 7.82
C VAL A 53 -12.99 -2.61 8.35
N LEU A 54 -11.69 -2.95 8.24
CA LEU A 54 -10.60 -2.08 8.70
C LEU A 54 -10.59 -0.72 7.98
N LEU A 55 -10.79 -0.72 6.66
CA LEU A 55 -10.80 0.50 5.85
C LEU A 55 -12.00 1.40 6.15
N ARG A 56 -13.11 0.86 6.68
CA ARG A 56 -14.25 1.68 7.14
C ARG A 56 -14.04 2.30 8.51
N THR A 57 -13.21 1.67 9.34
CA THR A 57 -12.89 2.20 10.68
C THR A 57 -11.80 3.28 10.66
N THR A 58 -11.06 3.38 9.56
CA THR A 58 -10.06 4.43 9.32
C THR A 58 -10.67 5.57 8.50
N GLU A 59 -11.67 6.26 9.06
CA GLU A 59 -11.94 7.65 8.68
C GLU A 59 -11.30 8.54 9.76
N LEU A 60 -10.20 9.20 9.38
CA LEU A 60 -9.65 10.39 10.03
C LEU A 60 -9.98 11.59 9.14
#